data_AF-A0A953HM49-F1
#
_entry.id   AF-A0A953HM49-F1
#
_cell.length_a   1.000
_cell.length_b   1.000
_cell.length_c   1.000
_cell.angle_alpha   90.00
_cell.angle_beta   90.00
_cell.angle_gamma   90.00
#
_symmetry.space_group_name_H-M   'P 1'
#
loop_
_entity.id
_entity.type
_entity.pdbx_description
1 polymer ?
#
loop_
_entity_poly.entity_id
_entity_poly.type
_entity_poly.pdbx_seq_one_letter_code
_entity_poly.pdbx_strand_id
1 'polypeptide(L)'
;MRRWAAVLAMTLATTFVASAQDADVDAYVQAFCSLREADGGAARIYLLSPGLTEVVTAALEKNAAIQAETPDEKPPLGDGVPYQGFQDYAPVCEPGKSVAEGDKVVAEAKYAFPDQQDADAMDRLVLAKGEGGVYVIDDIRYGAEGDEDTLRSALAGAFAD
;
A
#
# COMPACT_ATOMS: atom_id res chain seq x y z
N MET A 1 56.68 35.50 23.36
CA MET A 1 55.30 35.36 23.87
C MET A 1 54.35 35.31 22.67
N ARG A 2 53.87 34.13 22.28
CA ARG A 2 53.07 33.93 21.06
C ARG A 2 51.72 33.34 21.49
N ARG A 3 50.66 34.16 21.37
CA ARG A 3 49.30 33.86 21.84
C ARG A 3 48.67 32.81 20.94
N TRP A 4 48.15 31.73 21.54
CA TRP A 4 47.35 30.72 20.86
C TRP A 4 45.88 31.16 20.93
N ALA A 5 45.26 31.36 19.77
CA ALA A 5 43.81 31.57 19.68
C ALA A 5 43.16 30.19 19.48
N ALA A 6 42.43 29.72 20.47
CA ALA A 6 41.59 28.53 20.34
C ALA A 6 40.27 28.95 19.69
N VAL A 7 40.03 28.44 18.48
CA VAL A 7 38.73 28.52 17.81
C VAL A 7 37.89 27.34 18.28
N LEU A 8 36.84 27.61 19.07
CA LEU A 8 35.83 26.63 19.41
C LEU A 8 34.93 26.43 18.17
N ALA A 9 35.07 25.30 17.50
CA ALA A 9 34.12 24.86 16.48
C ALA A 9 32.93 24.19 17.18
N MET A 10 31.77 24.86 17.18
CA MET A 10 30.51 24.32 17.67
C MET A 10 29.93 23.40 16.57
N THR A 11 30.08 22.09 16.72
CA THR A 11 29.44 21.09 15.87
C THR A 11 27.96 20.96 16.26
N LEU A 12 27.08 21.55 15.45
CA LEU A 12 25.65 21.27 15.50
C LEU A 12 25.42 19.83 15.03
N ALA A 13 25.16 18.92 15.98
CA ALA A 13 24.65 17.59 15.67
C ALA A 13 23.18 17.71 15.25
N THR A 14 22.90 17.70 13.95
CA THR A 14 21.55 17.47 13.43
C THR A 14 21.21 16.00 13.62
N THR A 15 20.57 15.67 14.74
CA THR A 15 19.96 14.36 14.94
C THR A 15 18.71 14.27 14.06
N PHE A 16 18.80 13.53 12.96
CA PHE A 16 17.62 12.99 12.29
C PHE A 16 17.01 11.94 13.22
N VAL A 17 15.92 12.29 13.90
CA VAL A 17 15.12 11.33 14.65
C VAL A 17 14.14 10.72 13.64
N ALA A 18 14.46 9.54 13.10
CA ALA A 18 13.43 8.69 12.50
C ALA A 18 12.42 8.38 13.60
N SER A 19 11.14 8.70 13.39
CA SER A 19 10.13 8.56 14.43
C SER A 19 9.69 7.11 14.53
N ALA A 20 9.33 6.62 15.73
CA ALA A 20 8.83 5.26 15.90
C ALA A 20 7.55 4.99 15.07
N GLN A 21 6.80 6.05 14.74
CA GLN A 21 5.65 5.98 13.86
C GLN A 21 6.03 5.55 12.44
N ASP A 22 7.18 6.00 11.92
CA ASP A 22 7.66 5.67 10.58
C ASP A 22 8.03 4.18 10.49
N ALA A 23 8.70 3.65 11.51
CA ALA A 23 9.07 2.23 11.58
C ALA A 23 7.85 1.30 11.61
N ASP A 24 6.79 1.69 12.32
CA ASP A 24 5.54 0.92 12.36
C ASP A 24 4.82 0.93 11.00
N VAL A 25 4.84 2.07 10.29
CA VAL A 25 4.23 2.21 8.96
C VAL A 25 4.98 1.37 7.93
N ASP A 26 6.31 1.43 7.92
CA ASP A 26 7.14 0.65 7.00
C ASP A 26 6.94 -0.85 7.18
N ALA A 27 6.86 -1.31 8.44
CA ALA A 27 6.57 -2.71 8.74
C ALA A 27 5.21 -3.16 8.17
N TYR A 28 4.21 -2.27 8.18
CA TYR A 28 2.89 -2.53 7.61
C TYR A 28 2.91 -2.61 6.09
N VAL A 29 3.60 -1.69 5.42
CA VAL A 29 3.77 -1.75 3.96
C VAL A 29 4.57 -3.00 3.58
N GLN A 30 5.59 -3.35 4.35
CA GLN A 30 6.38 -4.57 4.14
C GLN A 30 5.53 -5.83 4.28
N ALA A 31 4.60 -5.88 5.23
CA ALA A 31 3.64 -6.97 5.35
C ALA A 31 2.70 -7.05 4.15
N PHE A 32 2.23 -5.90 3.65
CA PHE A 32 1.42 -5.85 2.44
C PHE A 32 2.16 -6.37 1.20
N CYS A 33 3.44 -6.04 1.07
CA CYS A 33 4.32 -6.55 0.02
C CYS A 33 4.58 -8.05 0.14
N SER A 34 4.87 -8.56 1.34
CA SER A 34 5.19 -9.98 1.54
C SER A 34 3.98 -10.91 1.32
N LEU A 35 2.76 -10.42 1.58
CA LEU A 35 1.52 -11.16 1.34
C LEU A 35 1.10 -11.19 -0.13
N ARG A 36 1.86 -10.60 -1.05
CA ARG A 36 1.53 -10.59 -2.49
C ARG A 36 1.47 -11.98 -3.11
N GLU A 37 2.35 -12.88 -2.68
CA GLU A 37 2.42 -14.25 -3.20
C GLU A 37 1.55 -15.22 -2.40
N ALA A 38 1.24 -14.87 -1.14
CA ALA A 38 0.46 -15.72 -0.25
C ALA A 38 -0.99 -15.82 -0.73
N ASP A 39 -1.44 -17.05 -1.00
CA ASP A 39 -2.77 -17.36 -1.53
C ASP A 39 -3.14 -16.54 -2.77
N GLY A 40 -2.19 -16.33 -3.69
CA GLY A 40 -2.42 -15.52 -4.89
C GLY A 40 -2.69 -14.04 -4.59
N GLY A 41 -2.23 -13.55 -3.45
CA GLY A 41 -2.46 -12.20 -2.96
C GLY A 41 -3.70 -12.06 -2.08
N ALA A 42 -4.52 -13.11 -1.93
CA ALA A 42 -5.74 -13.09 -1.12
C ALA A 42 -5.46 -12.84 0.36
N ALA A 43 -4.28 -13.25 0.86
CA ALA A 43 -3.91 -13.07 2.27
C ALA A 43 -3.81 -11.59 2.71
N ARG A 44 -3.73 -10.64 1.76
CA ARG A 44 -3.76 -9.20 2.09
C ARG A 44 -5.06 -8.75 2.73
N ILE A 45 -6.13 -9.52 2.61
CA ILE A 45 -7.40 -9.24 3.28
C ILE A 45 -7.24 -9.10 4.80
N TYR A 46 -6.26 -9.77 5.40
CA TYR A 46 -5.97 -9.71 6.83
C TYR A 46 -5.35 -8.38 7.29
N LEU A 47 -4.91 -7.53 6.37
CA LEU A 47 -4.37 -6.20 6.67
C LEU A 47 -5.41 -5.09 6.56
N LEU A 48 -6.60 -5.39 6.03
CA LEU A 48 -7.58 -4.38 5.67
C LEU A 48 -8.40 -3.94 6.89
N SER A 49 -8.93 -2.72 6.85
CA SER A 49 -9.90 -2.25 7.81
C SER A 49 -11.18 -3.07 7.68
N PRO A 50 -12.00 -3.21 8.74
CA PRO A 50 -13.26 -3.94 8.66
C PRO A 50 -14.15 -3.48 7.50
N GLY A 51 -14.22 -2.17 7.26
CA GLY A 51 -15.02 -1.59 6.17
C GLY A 51 -14.42 -1.80 4.78
N LEU A 52 -13.11 -2.03 4.64
CA LEU A 52 -12.54 -2.43 3.35
C LEU A 52 -12.68 -3.93 3.13
N THR A 53 -12.51 -4.75 4.17
CA THR A 53 -12.78 -6.19 4.15
C THR A 53 -14.20 -6.48 3.70
N GLU A 54 -15.21 -5.79 4.24
CA GLU A 54 -16.60 -5.96 3.83
C GLU A 54 -16.81 -5.72 2.34
N VAL A 55 -16.20 -4.65 1.79
CA VAL A 55 -16.28 -4.34 0.35
C VAL A 55 -15.60 -5.41 -0.49
N VAL A 56 -14.42 -5.87 -0.09
CA VAL A 56 -13.67 -6.93 -0.78
C VAL A 56 -14.44 -8.26 -0.76
N THR A 57 -14.97 -8.65 0.40
CA THR A 57 -15.75 -9.89 0.54
C THR A 57 -17.02 -9.85 -0.29
N ALA A 58 -17.78 -8.75 -0.25
CA ALA A 58 -18.98 -8.60 -1.06
C ALA A 58 -18.66 -8.67 -2.57
N ALA A 59 -17.56 -8.06 -3.01
CA ALA A 59 -17.11 -8.14 -4.39
C ALA A 59 -16.72 -9.57 -4.80
N LEU A 60 -16.00 -10.30 -3.95
CA LEU A 60 -15.64 -11.70 -4.19
C LEU A 60 -16.87 -12.62 -4.25
N GLU A 61 -17.84 -12.42 -3.35
CA GLU A 61 -19.11 -13.16 -3.36
C GLU A 61 -19.90 -12.91 -4.64
N LYS A 62 -20.02 -11.65 -5.06
CA LYS A 62 -20.67 -11.29 -6.33
C LYS A 62 -19.94 -11.89 -7.53
N ASN A 63 -18.62 -11.84 -7.53
CA ASN A 63 -17.79 -12.44 -8.58
C ASN A 63 -18.00 -13.97 -8.67
N ALA A 64 -18.04 -14.65 -7.53
CA ALA A 64 -18.27 -16.10 -7.47
C ALA A 64 -19.67 -16.48 -7.94
N ALA A 65 -20.70 -15.69 -7.61
CA ALA A 65 -22.06 -15.90 -8.10
C ALA A 65 -22.14 -15.80 -9.62
N ILE A 66 -21.52 -14.77 -10.21
CA ILE A 66 -21.46 -14.60 -11.68
C ILE A 66 -20.73 -15.79 -12.33
N GLN A 67 -19.57 -16.19 -11.79
CA GLN A 67 -18.83 -17.34 -12.31
C GLN A 67 -19.65 -18.65 -12.28
N ALA A 68 -20.49 -18.84 -11.26
CA ALA A 68 -21.35 -20.01 -11.15
C ALA A 68 -22.51 -20.01 -12.18
N GLU A 69 -23.01 -18.83 -12.55
CA GLU A 69 -24.05 -18.67 -13.56
C GLU A 69 -23.51 -18.81 -14.99
N THR A 70 -22.29 -18.32 -15.23
CA THR A 70 -21.61 -18.34 -16.54
C THR A 70 -20.21 -18.97 -16.43
N PRO A 71 -20.10 -20.31 -16.26
CA PRO A 71 -18.83 -20.99 -15.98
C PRO A 71 -17.78 -20.89 -17.09
N ASP A 72 -18.20 -20.66 -18.33
CA ASP A 72 -17.31 -20.55 -19.49
C ASP A 72 -16.77 -19.11 -19.72
N GLU A 73 -17.28 -18.13 -18.97
CA GLU A 73 -16.86 -16.72 -19.05
C GLU A 73 -15.96 -16.34 -17.87
N LYS A 74 -14.96 -15.49 -18.13
CA LYS A 74 -14.11 -14.91 -17.08
C LYS A 74 -14.97 -13.94 -16.26
N PRO A 75 -15.00 -14.05 -14.92
CA PRO A 75 -15.85 -13.21 -14.11
C PRO A 75 -15.18 -11.83 -13.94
N PRO A 76 -15.89 -10.79 -13.47
CA PRO A 76 -15.39 -9.42 -13.58
C PRO A 76 -14.08 -9.13 -12.83
N LEU A 77 -13.83 -9.77 -11.69
CA LEU A 77 -12.57 -9.66 -10.96
C LEU A 77 -11.47 -10.56 -11.53
N GLY A 78 -11.80 -11.43 -12.49
CA GLY A 78 -10.84 -12.27 -13.17
C GLY A 78 -10.03 -13.14 -12.21
N ASP A 79 -8.78 -12.75 -12.01
CA ASP A 79 -7.77 -13.48 -11.23
C ASP A 79 -7.77 -13.08 -9.73
N GLY A 80 -8.62 -12.13 -9.33
CA GLY A 80 -8.88 -11.82 -7.93
C GLY A 80 -9.01 -10.33 -7.62
N VAL A 81 -8.76 -9.98 -6.37
CA VAL A 81 -8.84 -8.59 -5.89
C VAL A 81 -7.64 -7.80 -6.44
N PRO A 82 -7.86 -6.66 -7.13
CA PRO A 82 -6.78 -5.87 -7.71
C PRO A 82 -6.07 -5.03 -6.64
N TYR A 83 -5.33 -5.65 -5.72
CA TYR A 83 -4.64 -4.91 -4.64
C TYR A 83 -3.57 -3.92 -5.13
N GLN A 84 -3.23 -3.92 -6.42
CA GLN A 84 -2.28 -2.99 -7.04
C GLN A 84 -2.88 -2.41 -8.33
N GLY A 85 -2.47 -1.20 -8.69
CA GLY A 85 -3.04 -0.44 -9.82
C GLY A 85 -2.65 -0.92 -11.22
N PHE A 86 -1.78 -1.94 -11.31
CA PHE A 86 -1.23 -2.45 -12.56
C PHE A 86 -1.18 -3.97 -12.54
N GLN A 87 -1.19 -4.60 -13.72
CA GLN A 87 -1.33 -6.05 -13.83
C GLN A 87 0.00 -6.82 -13.66
N ASP A 88 1.12 -6.19 -13.99
CA ASP A 88 2.40 -6.87 -14.03
C ASP A 88 2.96 -7.16 -12.63
N TYR A 89 3.65 -8.30 -12.49
CA TYR A 89 4.31 -8.67 -11.25
C TYR A 89 5.70 -8.00 -11.18
N ALA A 90 5.85 -6.97 -10.34
CA ALA A 90 7.14 -6.30 -10.13
C ALA A 90 8.07 -7.11 -9.21
N PRO A 91 9.28 -7.52 -9.63
CA PRO A 91 10.19 -8.34 -8.81
C PRO A 91 10.49 -7.80 -7.41
N VAL A 92 10.35 -6.49 -7.21
CA VAL A 92 10.53 -5.82 -5.91
C VAL A 92 9.22 -5.17 -5.49
N CYS A 93 8.89 -5.30 -4.20
CA CYS A 93 7.86 -4.53 -3.51
C CYS A 93 8.42 -4.11 -2.15
N GLU A 94 8.50 -2.81 -1.89
CA GLU A 94 9.09 -2.27 -0.66
C GLU A 94 8.36 -1.00 -0.17
N PRO A 95 8.52 -0.65 1.13
CA PRO A 95 8.04 0.62 1.65
C PRO A 95 8.69 1.82 0.96
N GLY A 96 7.88 2.83 0.64
CA GLY A 96 8.33 4.13 0.15
C GLY A 96 8.16 5.24 1.19
N LYS A 97 7.82 6.44 0.73
CA LYS A 97 7.53 7.56 1.63
C LYS A 97 6.18 7.37 2.31
N SER A 98 6.01 8.00 3.47
CA SER A 98 4.70 8.15 4.09
C SER A 98 4.44 9.60 4.49
N VAL A 99 3.16 9.99 4.49
CA VAL A 99 2.71 11.32 4.87
C VAL A 99 1.49 11.21 5.79
N ALA A 100 1.40 12.08 6.79
CA ALA A 100 0.20 12.17 7.62
C ALA A 100 -0.89 12.97 6.87
N GLU A 101 -2.10 12.41 6.78
CA GLU A 101 -3.29 13.05 6.23
C GLU A 101 -4.41 13.01 7.28
N GLY A 102 -4.50 14.05 8.12
CA GLY A 102 -5.48 14.09 9.21
C GLY A 102 -5.18 13.02 10.27
N ASP A 103 -6.11 12.09 10.48
CA ASP A 103 -5.99 10.96 11.39
C ASP A 103 -5.43 9.69 10.72
N LYS A 104 -5.12 9.77 9.41
CA LYS A 104 -4.56 8.68 8.61
C LYS A 104 -3.10 8.92 8.27
N VAL A 105 -2.41 7.85 7.89
CA VAL A 105 -1.10 7.90 7.25
C VAL A 105 -1.24 7.33 5.86
N VAL A 106 -0.77 8.03 4.85
CA VAL A 106 -0.72 7.53 3.48
C VAL A 106 0.71 7.11 3.19
N ALA A 107 0.92 5.82 2.95
CA ALA A 107 2.24 5.21 2.78
C ALA A 107 2.38 4.59 1.39
N GLU A 108 3.48 4.88 0.71
CA GLU A 108 3.80 4.33 -0.60
C GLU A 108 4.19 2.86 -0.49
N ALA A 109 3.60 2.01 -1.33
CA ALA A 109 4.13 0.70 -1.69
C ALA A 109 4.81 0.85 -3.06
N LYS A 110 6.13 0.70 -3.09
CA LYS A 110 6.94 0.91 -4.29
C LYS A 110 7.20 -0.43 -4.96
N TYR A 111 7.05 -0.43 -6.27
CA TYR A 111 7.23 -1.59 -7.12
C TYR A 111 8.35 -1.30 -8.11
N ALA A 112 9.38 -2.16 -8.13
CA ALA A 112 10.51 -1.95 -9.04
C ALA A 112 10.69 -3.14 -9.99
N PHE A 113 11.06 -2.82 -11.22
CA PHE A 113 11.45 -3.74 -12.28
C PHE A 113 12.93 -3.50 -12.59
N PRO A 114 13.85 -4.25 -11.95
CA PRO A 114 15.30 -3.97 -12.05
C PRO A 114 15.83 -3.90 -13.49
N ASP A 115 15.22 -4.67 -14.39
CA ASP A 115 15.61 -4.73 -15.81
C ASP A 115 14.90 -3.69 -16.69
N GLN A 116 13.87 -2.99 -16.18
CA GLN A 116 13.00 -2.03 -16.88
C GLN A 116 12.53 -0.91 -15.92
N GLN A 117 13.43 -0.03 -15.50
CA GLN A 117 13.14 1.00 -14.48
C GLN A 117 12.02 1.98 -14.88
N ASP A 118 11.73 2.13 -16.18
CA ASP A 118 10.62 2.92 -16.69
C ASP A 118 9.24 2.26 -16.45
N ALA A 119 9.22 0.99 -16.06
CA ALA A 119 8.04 0.26 -15.62
C ALA A 119 7.84 0.31 -14.09
N ASP A 120 8.74 0.94 -13.33
CA ASP A 120 8.58 1.13 -11.89
C ASP A 120 7.24 1.84 -11.60
N ALA A 121 6.55 1.36 -10.57
CA ALA A 121 5.23 1.84 -10.20
C ALA A 121 5.16 2.07 -8.69
N MET A 122 4.10 2.73 -8.26
CA MET A 122 3.78 2.83 -6.84
C MET A 122 2.28 2.87 -6.66
N ASP A 123 1.82 2.37 -5.53
CA ASP A 123 0.48 2.60 -5.01
C ASP A 123 0.61 3.21 -3.61
N ARG A 124 -0.49 3.75 -3.09
CA ARG A 124 -0.52 4.43 -1.79
C ARG A 124 -1.54 3.77 -0.87
N LEU A 125 -1.04 3.14 0.19
CA LEU A 125 -1.86 2.53 1.23
C LEU A 125 -2.37 3.61 2.18
N VAL A 126 -3.69 3.70 2.32
CA VAL A 126 -4.34 4.60 3.29
C VAL A 126 -4.44 3.87 4.61
N LEU A 127 -3.52 4.13 5.53
CA LEU A 127 -3.44 3.48 6.84
C LEU A 127 -4.26 4.26 7.88
N ALA A 128 -5.17 3.57 8.54
CA ALA A 128 -5.93 4.08 9.68
C ALA A 128 -5.58 3.30 10.95
N LYS A 129 -5.83 3.90 12.12
CA LYS A 129 -5.69 3.22 13.40
C LYS A 129 -6.92 2.34 13.67
N GLY A 130 -6.71 1.04 13.72
CA GLY A 130 -7.69 0.03 14.13
C GLY A 130 -7.68 -0.23 15.64
N GLU A 131 -8.19 -1.39 16.02
CA GLU A 131 -8.25 -1.82 17.42
C GLU A 131 -6.86 -1.87 18.05
N GLY A 132 -6.75 -1.41 19.30
CA GLY A 132 -5.47 -1.37 20.02
C GLY A 132 -4.43 -0.40 19.47
N GLY A 133 -4.79 0.50 18.54
CA GLY A 133 -3.86 1.46 17.92
C GLY A 133 -2.95 0.85 16.84
N VAL A 134 -3.29 -0.35 16.39
CA VAL A 134 -2.62 -1.09 15.32
C VAL A 134 -3.07 -0.54 13.97
N TYR A 135 -2.19 -0.43 12.97
CA TYR A 135 -2.60 0.06 11.65
C TYR A 135 -3.43 -0.97 10.88
N VAL A 136 -4.33 -0.48 10.03
CA VAL A 136 -5.09 -1.24 9.05
C VAL A 136 -5.17 -0.45 7.75
N ILE A 137 -5.26 -1.14 6.61
CA ILE A 137 -5.42 -0.52 5.28
C ILE A 137 -6.90 -0.21 5.08
N ASP A 138 -7.25 1.06 5.06
CA ASP A 138 -8.61 1.54 4.87
C ASP A 138 -8.96 1.76 3.39
N ASP A 139 -7.96 1.99 2.54
CA ASP A 139 -8.07 1.98 1.09
C ASP A 139 -6.68 1.83 0.45
N ILE A 140 -6.64 1.56 -0.85
CA ILE A 140 -5.43 1.62 -1.67
C ILE A 140 -5.73 2.62 -2.79
N ARG A 141 -4.97 3.72 -2.84
CA ARG A 141 -5.02 4.65 -3.97
C ARG A 141 -4.00 4.18 -4.99
N TYR A 142 -4.43 3.97 -6.21
CA TYR A 142 -3.50 3.54 -7.25
C TYR A 142 -2.63 4.69 -7.71
N GLY A 143 -1.41 4.35 -8.12
CA GLY A 143 -0.51 5.31 -8.72
C GLY A 143 -0.02 6.40 -7.77
N ALA A 144 0.50 7.47 -8.38
CA ALA A 144 1.13 8.58 -7.69
C ALA A 144 0.09 9.63 -7.22
N GLU A 145 0.55 10.65 -6.52
CA GLU A 145 -0.30 11.77 -6.13
C GLU A 145 -0.97 12.42 -7.35
N GLY A 146 -2.29 12.61 -7.28
CA GLY A 146 -3.11 13.13 -8.38
C GLY A 146 -3.99 12.08 -9.06
N ASP A 147 -3.64 10.79 -8.93
CA ASP A 147 -4.48 9.69 -9.42
C ASP A 147 -5.69 9.49 -8.48
N GLU A 148 -6.88 9.33 -9.07
CA GLU A 148 -8.16 9.24 -8.36
C GLU A 148 -8.67 7.81 -8.16
N ASP A 149 -8.11 6.84 -8.89
CA ASP A 149 -8.55 5.45 -8.79
C ASP A 149 -8.09 4.80 -7.49
N THR A 150 -8.95 3.94 -6.95
CA THR A 150 -8.75 3.25 -5.67
C THR A 150 -9.19 1.80 -5.77
N LEU A 151 -8.81 0.99 -4.79
CA LEU A 151 -9.35 -0.35 -4.64
C LEU A 151 -10.87 -0.32 -4.50
N ARG A 152 -11.41 0.60 -3.71
CA ARG A 152 -12.88 0.74 -3.58
C ARG A 152 -13.56 1.08 -4.90
N SER A 153 -13.03 2.05 -5.67
CA SER A 153 -13.61 2.42 -6.95
C SER A 153 -13.46 1.31 -8.00
N ALA A 154 -12.34 0.59 -8.02
CA ALA A 154 -12.13 -0.53 -8.92
C ALA A 154 -13.08 -1.70 -8.62
N LEU A 155 -13.27 -2.05 -7.34
CA LEU A 155 -14.22 -3.10 -6.95
C LEU A 155 -15.67 -2.71 -7.27
N ALA A 156 -16.04 -1.44 -7.10
CA ALA A 156 -17.36 -0.96 -7.49
C ALA A 156 -17.54 -0.97 -9.02
N GLY A 157 -16.53 -0.48 -9.76
CA GLY A 157 -16.55 -0.38 -11.21
C GLY A 157 -16.52 -1.73 -11.93
N ALA A 158 -15.92 -2.76 -11.32
CA ALA A 158 -15.88 -4.11 -11.88
C ALA A 158 -17.28 -4.70 -12.14
N PHE A 159 -18.32 -4.20 -11.47
CA PHE A 159 -19.69 -4.69 -11.65
C PHE A 159 -20.68 -3.60 -12.04
N ALA A 160 -20.18 -2.47 -12.54
CA ALA A 160 -21.01 -1.44 -13.13
C ALA A 160 -21.21 -1.77 -14.62
N ASP A 161 -22.47 -1.85 -15.05
CA ASP A 161 -22.86 -2.11 -16.45
C ASP A 161 -22.52 -0.93 -17.40
#